data_AF-A0AAU2YLF3-F1
#
_entry.id   AF-A0AAU2YLF3-F1
#
_cell.length_a   1.000
_cell.length_b   1.000
_cell.length_c   1.000
_cell.angle_alpha   90.00
_cell.angle_beta   90.00
_cell.angle_gamma   90.00
#
_symmetry.space_group_name_H-M   'P 1'
#
loop_
_entity.id
_entity.type
_entity.pdbx_description
1 polymer ?
#
loop_
_entity_poly.entity_id
_entity_poly.type
_entity_poly.pdbx_seq_one_letter_code
_entity_poly.pdbx_strand_id
1 'polypeptide(L)'
;MDQAALIAELEQAGRDAEATAEIVRRLAEPGAGAAPGLVAALGTVSRSAMWSLRDALHLIGPAGFDAAVASRSRAEKVPDWWELGHVLRGFDERCIPQYTAALSHPMNEIRRQALWGLQNLGEAAAGTLTDVIPFLNDPDSYMRHQAEKTVRAIGANAGPALRGIRRDGPVHLRRHALTALALVGGTDQFDRRDRQALERLARIKADQDTPESLPDHCWLAVPGALYEGLFDAMGLHDRVPCTISMGLSAMENDTTVVTDPDGTKHTAFRVFVTPELDGWRLIYADTPLGEMTWDVDDLLDRLSAVCGQAQFFCQDVHSDSMIWSVAVDGAPRRRYWRYEDPEWRGEPMDWEEPLTADPEYDPEDAYEPNATLESDVNSAAHSLSVEPTEVGSTTTLRGHGWLAITRPGVGHGAFTGVVRI
;
A
#
# COMPACT_ATOMS: atom_id res chain seq x y z
N MET A 1 18.49 -11.09 -46.50
CA MET A 1 19.46 -11.09 -45.40
C MET A 1 19.13 -12.30 -44.53
N ASP A 2 20.13 -13.11 -44.18
CA ASP A 2 19.90 -14.35 -43.43
C ASP A 2 19.78 -14.05 -41.93
N GLN A 3 18.59 -14.28 -41.38
CA GLN A 3 18.28 -14.06 -39.96
C GLN A 3 19.15 -14.94 -39.04
N ALA A 4 19.45 -16.18 -39.45
CA ALA A 4 20.28 -17.07 -38.66
C ALA A 4 21.72 -16.57 -38.57
N ALA A 5 22.25 -16.01 -39.67
CA ALA A 5 23.57 -15.41 -39.69
C ALA A 5 23.67 -14.20 -38.75
N LEU A 6 22.65 -13.33 -38.72
CA LEU A 6 22.60 -12.19 -37.80
C LEU A 6 22.53 -12.62 -36.33
N ILE A 7 21.79 -13.69 -36.02
CA ILE A 7 21.72 -14.24 -34.65
C ILE A 7 23.09 -14.82 -34.24
N ALA A 8 23.80 -15.47 -35.15
CA ALA A 8 25.16 -15.95 -34.88
C ALA A 8 26.17 -14.81 -34.72
N GLU A 9 26.05 -13.74 -35.50
CA GLU A 9 26.83 -12.50 -35.36
C GLU A 9 26.60 -11.86 -33.97
N LEU A 10 25.35 -11.85 -33.51
CA LEU A 10 24.96 -11.33 -32.20
C LEU A 10 25.61 -12.11 -31.04
N GLU A 11 25.71 -13.43 -31.14
CA GLU A 11 26.40 -14.26 -30.14
C GLU A 11 27.90 -13.96 -30.07
N GLN A 12 28.51 -13.65 -31.21
CA GLN A 12 29.93 -13.31 -31.29
C GLN A 12 30.23 -11.89 -30.78
N ALA A 13 29.30 -10.95 -30.95
CA ALA A 13 29.44 -9.58 -30.47
C ALA A 13 29.54 -9.48 -28.93
N GLY A 14 28.99 -10.46 -28.20
CA GLY A 14 29.18 -10.60 -26.76
C GLY A 14 28.59 -9.44 -25.95
N ARG A 15 29.44 -8.50 -25.51
CA ARG A 15 29.08 -7.30 -24.72
C ARG A 15 29.42 -5.98 -25.44
N ASP A 16 29.77 -6.01 -26.72
CA ASP A 16 29.99 -4.81 -27.51
C ASP A 16 28.65 -4.12 -27.83
N ALA A 17 28.37 -3.03 -27.12
CA ALA A 17 27.09 -2.35 -27.20
C ALA A 17 26.81 -1.73 -28.59
N GLU A 18 27.84 -1.26 -29.29
CA GLU A 18 27.66 -0.61 -30.60
C GLU A 18 27.40 -1.66 -31.68
N ALA A 19 28.20 -2.75 -31.69
CA ALA A 19 27.99 -3.87 -32.59
C ALA A 19 26.60 -4.52 -32.38
N THR A 20 26.22 -4.74 -31.12
CA THR A 20 24.90 -5.29 -30.78
C THR A 20 23.77 -4.37 -31.28
N ALA A 21 23.86 -3.06 -31.09
CA ALA A 21 22.81 -2.13 -31.52
C ALA A 21 22.60 -2.10 -33.04
N GLU A 22 23.67 -2.21 -33.83
CA GLU A 22 23.58 -2.34 -35.30
C GLU A 22 22.90 -3.65 -35.71
N ILE A 23 23.29 -4.77 -35.10
CA ILE A 23 22.71 -6.08 -35.38
C ILE A 23 21.22 -6.09 -35.02
N VAL A 24 20.83 -5.51 -33.89
CA VAL A 24 19.43 -5.37 -33.46
C VAL A 24 18.58 -4.64 -34.50
N ARG A 25 19.09 -3.52 -35.06
CA ARG A 25 18.38 -2.79 -36.13
C ARG A 25 18.23 -3.62 -37.39
N ARG A 26 19.28 -4.32 -37.81
CA ARG A 26 19.26 -5.22 -38.99
C ARG A 26 18.31 -6.41 -38.80
N LEU A 27 18.22 -6.95 -37.60
CA LEU A 27 17.26 -8.01 -37.24
C LEU A 27 15.81 -7.52 -37.30
N ALA A 28 15.57 -6.25 -36.96
CA ALA A 28 14.24 -5.64 -36.96
C ALA A 28 13.77 -5.14 -38.34
N GLU A 29 14.69 -4.82 -39.26
CA GLU A 29 14.40 -4.27 -40.60
C GLU A 29 13.35 -5.05 -41.41
N PRO A 30 13.34 -6.41 -41.43
CA PRO A 30 12.31 -7.17 -42.15
C PRO A 30 10.90 -7.09 -41.52
N GLY A 31 10.76 -6.47 -40.34
CA GLY A 31 9.49 -6.26 -39.66
C GLY A 31 8.80 -7.57 -39.28
N ALA A 32 7.51 -7.67 -39.59
CA ALA A 32 6.67 -8.82 -39.24
C ALA A 32 7.23 -10.17 -39.74
N GLY A 33 7.97 -10.18 -40.86
CA GLY A 33 8.56 -11.40 -41.42
C GLY A 33 9.67 -12.01 -40.55
N ALA A 34 10.37 -11.20 -39.76
CA ALA A 34 11.43 -11.67 -38.86
C ALA A 34 10.87 -12.18 -37.52
N ALA A 35 9.73 -11.66 -37.06
CA ALA A 35 9.27 -11.85 -35.68
C ALA A 35 9.16 -13.32 -35.23
N PRO A 36 8.56 -14.26 -35.99
CA PRO A 36 8.48 -15.66 -35.57
C PRO A 36 9.85 -16.33 -35.36
N GLY A 37 10.82 -16.02 -36.22
CA GLY A 37 12.18 -16.56 -36.14
C GLY A 37 12.94 -16.02 -34.93
N LEU A 38 12.78 -14.73 -34.61
CA LEU A 38 13.39 -14.14 -33.40
C LEU A 38 12.81 -14.75 -32.12
N VAL A 39 11.49 -14.95 -32.08
CA VAL A 39 10.81 -15.56 -30.92
C VAL A 39 11.27 -17.02 -30.73
N ALA A 40 11.44 -17.79 -31.82
CA ALA A 40 11.93 -19.16 -31.75
C ALA A 40 13.37 -19.26 -31.23
N ALA A 41 14.19 -18.24 -31.47
CA ALA A 41 15.60 -18.22 -31.07
C ALA A 41 15.84 -17.81 -29.59
N LEU A 42 14.83 -17.27 -28.88
CA LEU A 42 14.99 -16.75 -27.51
C LEU A 42 15.59 -17.77 -26.54
N GLY A 43 15.16 -19.04 -26.62
CA GLY A 43 15.63 -20.12 -25.75
C GLY A 43 16.85 -20.87 -26.26
N THR A 44 17.41 -20.46 -27.41
CA THR A 44 18.58 -21.14 -28.03
C THR A 44 19.86 -20.33 -27.93
N VAL A 45 19.77 -19.08 -27.46
CA VAL A 45 20.87 -18.13 -27.42
C VAL A 45 21.31 -17.81 -25.98
N SER A 46 22.49 -17.20 -25.83
CA SER A 46 22.97 -16.69 -24.55
C SER A 46 22.05 -15.61 -23.96
N ARG A 47 22.08 -15.40 -22.64
CA ARG A 47 21.24 -14.35 -21.99
C ARG A 47 21.53 -12.95 -22.54
N SER A 48 22.76 -12.67 -22.95
CA SER A 48 23.13 -11.37 -23.58
C SER A 48 22.44 -11.20 -24.93
N ALA A 49 22.54 -12.22 -25.79
CA ALA A 49 21.90 -12.24 -27.09
C ALA A 49 20.37 -12.22 -26.96
N MET A 50 19.79 -12.92 -25.98
CA MET A 50 18.34 -12.92 -25.72
C MET A 50 17.80 -11.50 -25.49
N TRP A 51 18.50 -10.67 -24.69
CA TRP A 51 18.09 -9.28 -24.49
C TRP A 51 18.10 -8.46 -25.77
N SER A 52 19.02 -8.75 -26.68
CA SER A 52 19.10 -8.09 -27.98
C SER A 52 18.00 -8.57 -28.93
N LEU A 53 17.65 -9.87 -28.90
CA LEU A 53 16.49 -10.39 -29.64
C LEU A 53 15.19 -9.77 -29.14
N ARG A 54 15.05 -9.59 -27.82
CA ARG A 54 13.94 -8.86 -27.21
C ARG A 54 13.88 -7.43 -27.76
N ASP A 55 14.99 -6.71 -27.79
CA ASP A 55 15.03 -5.33 -28.28
C ASP A 55 14.68 -5.24 -29.78
N ALA A 56 15.14 -6.21 -30.59
CA ALA A 56 14.74 -6.30 -31.99
C ALA A 56 13.21 -6.54 -32.14
N LEU A 57 12.62 -7.40 -31.31
CA LEU A 57 11.17 -7.62 -31.26
C LEU A 57 10.41 -6.35 -30.86
N HIS A 58 10.91 -5.60 -29.88
CA HIS A 58 10.34 -4.32 -29.47
C HIS A 58 10.41 -3.26 -30.59
N LEU A 59 11.50 -3.22 -31.35
CA LEU A 59 11.61 -2.35 -32.54
C LEU A 59 10.56 -2.71 -33.60
N ILE A 60 10.33 -4.01 -33.86
CA ILE A 60 9.28 -4.48 -34.78
C ILE A 60 7.88 -4.03 -34.31
N GLY A 61 7.67 -3.92 -32.99
CA GLY A 61 6.43 -3.37 -32.41
C GLY A 61 5.27 -4.37 -32.48
N PRO A 62 4.07 -3.96 -32.96
CA PRO A 62 2.85 -4.79 -32.93
C PRO A 62 3.00 -6.22 -33.45
N ALA A 63 3.68 -6.40 -34.59
CA ALA A 63 3.89 -7.73 -35.16
C ALA A 63 4.84 -8.60 -34.32
N GLY A 64 5.79 -7.98 -33.60
CA GLY A 64 6.65 -8.65 -32.63
C GLY A 64 5.86 -9.16 -31.43
N PHE A 65 4.92 -8.34 -30.93
CA PHE A 65 4.02 -8.72 -29.84
C PHE A 65 3.13 -9.90 -30.25
N ASP A 66 2.46 -9.79 -31.40
CA ASP A 66 1.56 -10.83 -31.90
C ASP A 66 2.28 -12.16 -32.10
N ALA A 67 3.51 -12.14 -32.62
CA ALA A 67 4.35 -13.33 -32.75
C ALA A 67 4.70 -13.96 -31.39
N ALA A 68 4.99 -13.14 -30.37
CA ALA A 68 5.29 -13.62 -29.02
C ALA A 68 4.07 -14.26 -28.34
N VAL A 69 2.87 -13.68 -28.50
CA VAL A 69 1.63 -14.28 -27.98
C VAL A 69 1.27 -15.58 -28.74
N ALA A 70 1.44 -15.57 -30.06
CA ALA A 70 1.15 -16.73 -30.91
C ALA A 70 2.07 -17.93 -30.62
N SER A 71 3.35 -17.70 -30.32
CA SER A 71 4.29 -18.78 -30.00
C SER A 71 3.88 -19.54 -28.73
N ARG A 72 3.41 -18.82 -27.71
CA ARG A 72 2.90 -19.42 -26.47
C ARG A 72 1.63 -20.25 -26.71
N SER A 73 0.78 -19.82 -27.64
CA SER A 73 -0.51 -20.45 -27.91
C SER A 73 -0.41 -21.73 -28.76
N ARG A 74 0.70 -21.97 -29.47
CA ARG A 74 0.80 -22.98 -30.53
C ARG A 74 1.88 -24.06 -30.34
N ALA A 75 2.84 -23.89 -29.44
CA ALA A 75 4.02 -24.76 -29.41
C ALA A 75 3.95 -25.89 -28.37
N GLU A 76 4.32 -27.12 -28.76
CA GLU A 76 4.58 -28.26 -27.86
C GLU A 76 5.83 -28.02 -26.98
N LYS A 77 6.83 -27.34 -27.53
CA LYS A 77 7.99 -26.79 -26.81
C LYS A 77 8.03 -25.28 -27.02
N VAL A 78 7.52 -24.56 -26.04
CA VAL A 78 7.58 -23.10 -25.98
C VAL A 78 8.99 -22.71 -25.47
N PRO A 79 9.60 -21.60 -25.94
CA PRO A 79 10.68 -20.97 -25.17
C PRO A 79 10.28 -20.87 -23.70
N ASP A 80 11.24 -20.94 -22.78
CA ASP A 80 10.94 -20.83 -21.36
C ASP A 80 10.10 -19.57 -21.12
N TRP A 81 9.05 -19.72 -20.30
CA TRP A 81 8.06 -18.67 -20.11
C TRP A 81 8.69 -17.38 -19.54
N TRP A 82 9.85 -17.52 -18.90
CA TRP A 82 10.64 -16.43 -18.39
C TRP A 82 11.03 -15.44 -19.51
N GLU A 83 11.59 -15.91 -20.62
CA GLU A 83 12.00 -15.11 -21.77
C GLU A 83 10.80 -14.44 -22.43
N LEU A 84 9.74 -15.21 -22.71
CA LEU A 84 8.53 -14.66 -23.32
C LEU A 84 7.86 -13.60 -22.45
N GLY A 85 7.84 -13.79 -21.13
CA GLY A 85 7.33 -12.80 -20.19
C GLY A 85 8.12 -11.49 -20.26
N HIS A 86 9.44 -11.57 -20.39
CA HIS A 86 10.30 -10.40 -20.56
C HIS A 86 10.10 -9.66 -21.88
N VAL A 87 9.82 -10.40 -22.97
CA VAL A 87 9.44 -9.80 -24.25
C VAL A 87 8.09 -9.10 -24.15
N LEU A 88 7.06 -9.79 -23.66
CA LEU A 88 5.69 -9.29 -23.66
C LEU A 88 5.49 -8.03 -22.82
N ARG A 89 6.27 -7.79 -21.77
CA ARG A 89 6.09 -6.63 -20.87
C ARG A 89 6.84 -5.36 -21.28
N GLY A 90 7.62 -5.39 -22.36
CA GLY A 90 8.54 -4.30 -22.73
C GLY A 90 8.22 -3.57 -24.03
N PHE A 91 7.07 -3.82 -24.66
CA PHE A 91 6.67 -3.09 -25.85
C PHE A 91 6.21 -1.67 -25.50
N ASP A 92 6.38 -0.75 -26.45
CA ASP A 92 5.99 0.65 -26.30
C ASP A 92 4.49 0.89 -26.60
N GLU A 93 4.10 2.17 -26.56
CA GLU A 93 2.73 2.66 -26.78
C GLU A 93 2.09 2.23 -28.11
N ARG A 94 2.88 1.89 -29.14
CA ARG A 94 2.35 1.34 -30.40
C ARG A 94 1.59 0.03 -30.19
N CYS A 95 1.88 -0.67 -29.10
CA CYS A 95 1.27 -1.96 -28.74
C CYS A 95 0.11 -1.84 -27.73
N ILE A 96 -0.38 -0.64 -27.41
CA ILE A 96 -1.57 -0.48 -26.55
C ILE A 96 -2.78 -1.31 -27.04
N PRO A 97 -3.12 -1.35 -28.34
CA PRO A 97 -4.21 -2.20 -28.82
C PRO A 97 -3.97 -3.69 -28.56
N GLN A 98 -2.74 -4.16 -28.75
CA GLN A 98 -2.33 -5.55 -28.51
C GLN A 98 -2.39 -5.90 -27.02
N TYR A 99 -1.90 -5.01 -26.15
CA TYR A 99 -2.01 -5.16 -24.71
C TYR A 99 -3.48 -5.25 -24.27
N THR A 100 -4.33 -4.37 -24.78
CA THR A 100 -5.77 -4.35 -24.48
C THR A 100 -6.44 -5.66 -24.92
N ALA A 101 -6.15 -6.14 -26.13
CA ALA A 101 -6.66 -7.42 -26.61
C ALA A 101 -6.17 -8.61 -25.75
N ALA A 102 -4.90 -8.58 -25.32
CA ALA A 102 -4.30 -9.62 -24.50
C ALA A 102 -4.90 -9.73 -23.09
N LEU A 103 -5.55 -8.67 -22.58
CA LEU A 103 -6.33 -8.75 -21.33
C LEU A 103 -7.51 -9.74 -21.43
N SER A 104 -7.99 -10.06 -22.63
CA SER A 104 -9.06 -11.06 -22.82
C SER A 104 -8.52 -12.46 -23.16
N HIS A 105 -7.21 -12.69 -23.05
CA HIS A 105 -6.61 -13.96 -23.45
C HIS A 105 -6.99 -15.11 -22.48
N PRO A 106 -7.23 -16.34 -22.97
CA PRO A 106 -7.62 -17.48 -22.11
C PRO A 106 -6.55 -17.86 -21.08
N MET A 107 -5.27 -17.69 -21.43
CA MET A 107 -4.15 -17.98 -20.53
C MET A 107 -3.92 -16.82 -19.54
N ASN A 108 -3.97 -17.12 -18.24
CA ASN A 108 -3.74 -16.15 -17.16
C ASN A 108 -2.38 -15.47 -17.30
N GLU A 109 -1.35 -16.21 -17.71
CA GLU A 109 0.00 -15.69 -17.78
C GLU A 109 0.13 -14.60 -18.86
N ILE A 110 -0.61 -14.69 -19.96
CA ILE A 110 -0.66 -13.64 -21.00
C ILE A 110 -1.38 -12.40 -20.47
N ARG A 111 -2.55 -12.57 -19.83
CA ARG A 111 -3.28 -11.44 -19.21
C ARG A 111 -2.41 -10.69 -18.20
N ARG A 112 -1.63 -11.44 -17.42
CA ARG A 112 -0.68 -10.90 -16.44
C ARG A 112 0.41 -10.05 -17.07
N GLN A 113 1.04 -10.53 -18.15
CA GLN A 113 2.05 -9.74 -18.86
C GLN A 113 1.43 -8.53 -19.55
N ALA A 114 0.16 -8.61 -19.96
CA ALA A 114 -0.55 -7.48 -20.53
C ALA A 114 -0.75 -6.36 -19.50
N LEU A 115 -1.22 -6.69 -18.29
CA LEU A 115 -1.30 -5.73 -17.19
C LEU A 115 0.08 -5.14 -16.85
N TRP A 116 1.13 -5.96 -16.81
CA TRP A 116 2.49 -5.46 -16.54
C TRP A 116 3.00 -4.54 -17.65
N GLY A 117 2.77 -4.88 -18.92
CA GLY A 117 3.13 -4.00 -20.04
C GLY A 117 2.41 -2.65 -19.94
N LEU A 118 1.09 -2.65 -19.69
CA LEU A 118 0.32 -1.42 -19.47
C LEU A 118 0.82 -0.63 -18.25
N GLN A 119 1.23 -1.30 -17.17
CA GLN A 119 1.86 -0.66 -16.03
C GLN A 119 3.15 0.08 -16.44
N ASN A 120 4.01 -0.55 -17.24
CA ASN A 120 5.28 0.06 -17.68
C ASN A 120 5.05 1.27 -18.60
N LEU A 121 3.93 1.30 -19.34
CA LEU A 121 3.53 2.44 -20.16
C LEU A 121 2.98 3.62 -19.36
N GLY A 122 2.54 3.39 -18.12
CA GLY A 122 2.04 4.43 -17.22
C GLY A 122 0.89 5.24 -17.84
N GLU A 123 1.02 6.57 -17.87
CA GLU A 123 -0.02 7.49 -18.35
C GLU A 123 -0.46 7.22 -19.81
N ALA A 124 0.45 6.73 -20.67
CA ALA A 124 0.12 6.40 -22.05
C ALA A 124 -0.98 5.32 -22.15
N ALA A 125 -1.11 4.47 -21.13
CA ALA A 125 -2.14 3.43 -21.05
C ALA A 125 -3.51 3.93 -20.54
N ALA A 126 -3.72 5.23 -20.32
CA ALA A 126 -4.98 5.77 -19.77
C ALA A 126 -6.24 5.36 -20.57
N GLY A 127 -6.12 5.18 -21.89
CA GLY A 127 -7.22 4.72 -22.74
C GLY A 127 -7.71 3.29 -22.45
N THR A 128 -6.97 2.51 -21.67
CA THR A 128 -7.26 1.09 -21.38
C THR A 128 -7.98 0.88 -20.04
N LEU A 129 -8.33 1.96 -19.32
CA LEU A 129 -8.91 1.87 -17.98
C LEU A 129 -10.16 0.98 -17.92
N THR A 130 -11.03 1.02 -18.93
CA THR A 130 -12.24 0.19 -18.98
C THR A 130 -11.95 -1.31 -18.98
N ASP A 131 -10.80 -1.70 -19.52
CA ASP A 131 -10.35 -3.08 -19.67
C ASP A 131 -9.49 -3.52 -18.48
N VAL A 132 -8.80 -2.58 -17.82
CA VAL A 132 -7.94 -2.85 -16.65
C VAL A 132 -8.73 -2.92 -15.34
N ILE A 133 -9.67 -1.99 -15.09
CA ILE A 133 -10.36 -1.92 -13.79
C ILE A 133 -11.18 -3.17 -13.41
N PRO A 134 -11.71 -4.00 -14.33
CA PRO A 134 -12.34 -5.28 -13.96
C PRO A 134 -11.42 -6.18 -13.12
N PHE A 135 -10.11 -6.17 -13.39
CA PHE A 135 -9.13 -7.00 -12.69
C PHE A 135 -8.90 -6.60 -11.23
N LEU A 136 -9.34 -5.41 -10.80
CA LEU A 136 -9.28 -5.00 -9.38
C LEU A 136 -10.09 -5.91 -8.45
N ASN A 137 -11.02 -6.72 -8.99
CA ASN A 137 -11.74 -7.75 -8.25
C ASN A 137 -11.61 -9.12 -8.92
N ASP A 138 -10.50 -9.40 -9.60
CA ASP A 138 -10.20 -10.73 -10.13
C ASP A 138 -10.12 -11.75 -8.98
N PRO A 139 -10.60 -13.00 -9.13
CA PRO A 139 -10.44 -14.02 -8.10
C PRO A 139 -8.97 -14.34 -7.77
N ASP A 140 -8.06 -14.20 -8.73
CA ASP A 140 -6.61 -14.37 -8.52
C ASP A 140 -6.01 -13.14 -7.83
N SER A 141 -5.45 -13.32 -6.64
CA SER A 141 -4.84 -12.24 -5.85
C SER A 141 -3.66 -11.58 -6.56
N TYR A 142 -2.91 -12.33 -7.37
CA TYR A 142 -1.81 -11.77 -8.15
C TYR A 142 -2.33 -10.82 -9.23
N MET A 143 -3.44 -11.19 -9.89
CA MET A 143 -4.09 -10.34 -10.89
C MET A 143 -4.61 -9.05 -10.28
N ARG A 144 -5.27 -9.12 -9.10
CA ARG A 144 -5.72 -7.93 -8.38
C ARG A 144 -4.57 -6.99 -8.08
N HIS A 145 -3.49 -7.50 -7.49
CA HIS A 145 -2.30 -6.71 -7.16
C HIS A 145 -1.67 -6.05 -8.39
N GLN A 146 -1.55 -6.81 -9.48
CA GLN A 146 -1.00 -6.30 -10.72
C GLN A 146 -1.91 -5.22 -11.36
N ALA A 147 -3.23 -5.38 -11.28
CA ALA A 147 -4.19 -4.39 -11.75
C ALA A 147 -4.14 -3.10 -10.92
N GLU A 148 -4.01 -3.20 -9.60
CA GLU A 148 -3.81 -2.05 -8.72
C GLU A 148 -2.56 -1.25 -9.10
N LYS A 149 -1.43 -1.96 -9.31
CA LYS A 149 -0.18 -1.32 -9.77
C LYS A 149 -0.37 -0.64 -11.12
N THR A 150 -1.10 -1.28 -12.04
CA THR A 150 -1.38 -0.73 -13.38
C THR A 150 -2.22 0.54 -13.29
N VAL A 151 -3.33 0.52 -12.54
CA VAL A 151 -4.20 1.70 -12.34
C VAL A 151 -3.43 2.86 -11.71
N ARG A 152 -2.53 2.58 -10.77
CA ARG A 152 -1.68 3.61 -10.17
C ARG A 152 -0.62 4.16 -11.11
N ALA A 153 0.00 3.31 -11.93
CA ALA A 153 0.98 3.75 -12.90
C ALA A 153 0.36 4.65 -13.98
N ILE A 154 -0.91 4.43 -14.32
CA ILE A 154 -1.69 5.36 -15.17
C ILE A 154 -1.90 6.71 -14.46
N GLY A 155 -1.97 6.72 -13.13
CA GLY A 155 -1.87 7.93 -12.30
C GLY A 155 -3.18 8.72 -12.16
N ALA A 156 -3.06 9.88 -11.51
CA ALA A 156 -4.20 10.75 -11.17
C ALA A 156 -4.96 11.28 -12.39
N ASN A 157 -4.30 11.32 -13.56
CA ASN A 157 -4.92 11.69 -14.84
C ASN A 157 -6.06 10.74 -15.25
N ALA A 158 -6.14 9.53 -14.67
CA ALA A 158 -7.28 8.63 -14.80
C ALA A 158 -8.57 9.16 -14.16
N GLY A 159 -8.49 10.12 -13.22
CA GLY A 159 -9.59 10.59 -12.38
C GLY A 159 -10.85 10.98 -13.17
N PRO A 160 -10.78 11.87 -14.18
CA PRO A 160 -11.94 12.25 -14.98
C PRO A 160 -12.60 11.07 -15.71
N ALA A 161 -11.81 10.18 -16.31
CA ALA A 161 -12.33 9.01 -17.01
C ALA A 161 -13.03 8.04 -16.04
N LEU A 162 -12.39 7.74 -14.91
CA LEU A 162 -12.96 6.87 -13.87
C LEU A 162 -14.25 7.46 -13.28
N ARG A 163 -14.35 8.79 -13.11
CA ARG A 163 -15.61 9.45 -12.69
C ARG A 163 -16.71 9.31 -13.72
N GLY A 164 -16.38 9.47 -15.01
CA GLY A 164 -17.31 9.22 -16.10
C GLY A 164 -17.86 7.79 -16.05
N ILE A 165 -16.99 6.80 -15.87
CA ILE A 165 -17.40 5.40 -15.70
C ILE A 165 -18.26 5.22 -14.46
N ARG A 166 -17.88 5.82 -13.33
CA ARG A 166 -18.60 5.71 -12.05
C ARG A 166 -20.01 6.29 -12.10
N ARG A 167 -20.22 7.40 -12.81
CA ARG A 167 -21.50 8.10 -12.91
C ARG A 167 -22.40 7.50 -13.98
N ASP A 168 -21.87 7.41 -15.19
CA ASP A 168 -22.66 7.17 -16.41
C ASP A 168 -22.24 5.91 -17.16
N GLY A 169 -21.10 5.32 -16.82
CA GLY A 169 -20.60 4.11 -17.44
C GLY A 169 -21.42 2.84 -17.17
N PRO A 170 -21.03 1.72 -17.79
CA PRO A 170 -21.70 0.44 -17.62
C PRO A 170 -21.80 0.03 -16.15
N VAL A 171 -22.97 -0.46 -15.71
CA VAL A 171 -23.26 -0.78 -14.30
C VAL A 171 -22.20 -1.69 -13.69
N HIS A 172 -21.75 -2.70 -14.43
CA HIS A 172 -20.75 -3.65 -13.95
C HIS A 172 -19.38 -3.00 -13.69
N LEU A 173 -19.02 -1.92 -14.41
CA LEU A 173 -17.75 -1.19 -14.23
C LEU A 173 -17.78 -0.15 -13.12
N ARG A 174 -18.96 0.33 -12.70
CA ARG A 174 -19.08 1.44 -11.72
C ARG A 174 -18.41 1.13 -10.39
N ARG A 175 -18.53 -0.10 -9.89
CA ARG A 175 -17.87 -0.54 -8.65
C ARG A 175 -16.34 -0.54 -8.79
N HIS A 176 -15.85 -1.00 -9.94
CA HIS A 176 -14.42 -1.06 -10.22
C HIS A 176 -13.83 0.34 -10.37
N ALA A 177 -14.59 1.26 -10.99
CA ALA A 177 -14.21 2.65 -11.11
C ALA A 177 -14.15 3.35 -9.74
N LEU A 178 -15.05 3.02 -8.81
CA LEU A 178 -14.98 3.52 -7.44
C LEU A 178 -13.71 3.04 -6.72
N THR A 179 -13.37 1.75 -6.83
CA THR A 179 -12.13 1.21 -6.30
C THR A 179 -10.91 1.89 -6.93
N ALA A 180 -10.89 2.02 -8.26
CA ALA A 180 -9.83 2.68 -8.99
C ALA A 180 -9.64 4.15 -8.57
N LEU A 181 -10.73 4.89 -8.36
CA LEU A 181 -10.66 6.27 -7.87
C LEU A 181 -10.05 6.39 -6.48
N ALA A 182 -10.33 5.43 -5.59
CA ALA A 182 -9.68 5.37 -4.28
C ALA A 182 -8.17 5.09 -4.40
N LEU A 183 -7.76 4.22 -5.34
CA LEU A 183 -6.35 3.87 -5.55
C LEU A 183 -5.50 5.04 -6.04
N VAL A 184 -6.07 5.91 -6.90
CA VAL A 184 -5.34 7.02 -7.53
C VAL A 184 -5.45 8.34 -6.75
N GLY A 185 -5.95 8.31 -5.51
CA GLY A 185 -6.12 9.51 -4.68
C GLY A 185 -7.18 10.48 -5.23
N GLY A 186 -8.08 10.02 -6.11
CA GLY A 186 -9.16 10.85 -6.67
C GLY A 186 -10.30 11.17 -5.70
N THR A 187 -10.12 10.83 -4.42
CA THR A 187 -11.09 10.95 -3.31
C THR A 187 -11.47 12.39 -2.99
N ASP A 188 -10.56 13.33 -3.27
CA ASP A 188 -10.72 14.75 -2.92
C ASP A 188 -11.87 15.40 -3.71
N GLN A 189 -12.30 14.77 -4.81
CA GLN A 189 -13.43 15.20 -5.64
C GLN A 189 -14.65 14.27 -5.52
N PHE A 190 -14.69 13.39 -4.50
CA PHE A 190 -15.86 12.56 -4.24
C PHE A 190 -17.01 13.42 -3.73
N ASP A 191 -18.14 13.33 -4.44
CA ASP A 191 -19.39 13.84 -3.90
C ASP A 191 -19.90 12.94 -2.76
N ARG A 192 -20.96 13.39 -2.08
CA ARG A 192 -21.54 12.65 -0.94
C ARG A 192 -21.90 11.20 -1.29
N ARG A 193 -22.35 10.95 -2.53
CA ARG A 193 -22.77 9.62 -2.97
C ARG A 193 -21.57 8.71 -3.18
N ASP A 194 -20.47 9.24 -3.72
CA ASP A 194 -19.23 8.49 -3.89
C ASP A 194 -18.57 8.17 -2.55
N ARG A 195 -18.58 9.10 -1.58
CA ARG A 195 -18.13 8.83 -0.20
C ARG A 195 -18.95 7.72 0.46
N GLN A 196 -20.28 7.80 0.41
CA GLN A 196 -21.15 6.74 0.96
C GLN A 196 -20.96 5.39 0.26
N ALA A 197 -20.69 5.40 -1.06
CA ALA A 197 -20.40 4.17 -1.79
C ALA A 197 -19.05 3.59 -1.37
N LEU A 198 -18.04 4.43 -1.15
CA LEU A 198 -16.73 4.00 -0.66
C LEU A 198 -16.84 3.45 0.77
N GLU A 199 -17.62 4.10 1.65
CA GLU A 199 -17.89 3.58 3.00
C GLU A 199 -18.56 2.22 2.96
N ARG A 200 -19.54 2.02 2.07
CA ARG A 200 -20.15 0.69 1.87
C ARG A 200 -19.13 -0.33 1.36
N LEU A 201 -18.28 0.06 0.41
CA LEU A 201 -17.24 -0.83 -0.11
C LEU A 201 -16.21 -1.19 0.96
N ALA A 202 -15.73 -0.21 1.74
CA ALA A 202 -14.81 -0.40 2.82
C ALA A 202 -15.41 -1.32 3.90
N ARG A 203 -16.68 -1.14 4.26
CA ARG A 203 -17.39 -2.09 5.15
C ARG A 203 -17.41 -3.51 4.60
N ILE A 204 -17.81 -3.70 3.35
CA ILE A 204 -17.86 -5.02 2.71
C ILE A 204 -16.47 -5.68 2.65
N LYS A 205 -15.43 -4.88 2.34
CA LYS A 205 -14.06 -5.38 2.30
C LYS A 205 -13.50 -5.66 3.69
N ALA A 206 -13.82 -4.83 4.69
CA ALA A 206 -13.41 -5.04 6.07
C ALA A 206 -14.04 -6.32 6.66
N ASP A 207 -15.29 -6.65 6.29
CA ASP A 207 -15.91 -7.94 6.64
C ASP A 207 -15.16 -9.16 6.02
N GLN A 208 -14.30 -8.92 5.03
CA GLN A 208 -13.44 -9.92 4.40
C GLN A 208 -11.97 -9.81 4.83
N ASP A 209 -11.62 -8.79 5.62
CA ASP A 209 -10.28 -8.64 6.18
C ASP A 209 -10.10 -9.72 7.25
N THR A 210 -9.02 -10.48 7.14
CA THR A 210 -8.53 -11.30 8.25
C THR A 210 -7.46 -10.45 8.92
N PRO A 211 -7.64 -10.01 10.18
CA PRO A 211 -6.63 -9.23 10.86
C PRO A 211 -5.34 -10.05 10.91
N GLU A 212 -4.25 -9.43 10.45
CA GLU A 212 -2.88 -9.90 10.69
C GLU A 212 -2.27 -9.03 11.78
N SER A 213 -1.12 -9.48 12.30
CA SER A 213 -0.31 -8.75 13.28
C SER A 213 -0.09 -7.30 12.82
N LEU A 214 -0.34 -6.35 13.72
CA LEU A 214 -0.22 -4.91 13.44
C LEU A 214 1.09 -4.34 14.02
N PRO A 215 1.56 -3.17 13.52
CA PRO A 215 2.76 -2.53 14.05
C PRO A 215 2.61 -2.16 15.54
N ASP A 216 3.66 -2.38 16.31
CA ASP A 216 3.76 -2.19 17.76
C ASP A 216 4.86 -1.18 18.16
N HIS A 217 5.24 -0.27 17.25
CA HIS A 217 6.21 0.78 17.55
C HIS A 217 5.58 1.87 18.39
N CYS A 218 4.71 2.73 17.82
CA CYS A 218 3.99 3.73 18.60
C CYS A 218 2.54 3.87 18.10
N TRP A 219 1.58 3.79 19.03
CA TRP A 219 0.15 3.87 18.72
C TRP A 219 -0.65 4.45 19.88
N LEU A 220 -1.85 4.92 19.57
CA LEU A 220 -2.87 5.27 20.56
C LEU A 220 -4.00 4.24 20.52
N ALA A 221 -4.72 4.08 21.62
CA ALA A 221 -5.93 3.27 21.68
C ALA A 221 -7.08 4.03 22.34
N VAL A 222 -8.28 3.94 21.75
CA VAL A 222 -9.52 4.49 22.32
C VAL A 222 -10.66 3.47 22.24
N PRO A 223 -11.67 3.54 23.13
CA PRO A 223 -12.83 2.66 23.04
C PRO A 223 -13.56 2.81 21.70
N GLY A 224 -13.78 1.69 21.01
CA GLY A 224 -14.37 1.66 19.67
C GLY A 224 -15.79 2.23 19.62
N ALA A 225 -16.55 2.12 20.72
CA ALA A 225 -17.90 2.66 20.83
C ALA A 225 -17.96 4.21 20.95
N LEU A 226 -16.86 4.86 21.35
CA LEU A 226 -16.80 6.30 21.64
C LEU A 226 -15.79 7.06 20.77
N TYR A 227 -15.26 6.41 19.74
CA TYR A 227 -14.16 6.92 18.93
C TYR A 227 -14.48 8.20 18.11
N GLU A 228 -15.74 8.48 17.78
CA GLU A 228 -16.11 9.55 16.82
C GLU A 228 -15.55 10.93 17.23
N GLY A 229 -15.44 11.21 18.53
CA GLY A 229 -14.89 12.47 19.05
C GLY A 229 -13.39 12.65 18.77
N LEU A 230 -12.66 11.57 18.52
CA LEU A 230 -11.20 11.61 18.31
C LEU A 230 -10.82 12.51 17.13
N PHE A 231 -11.64 12.55 16.08
CA PHE A 231 -11.30 13.31 14.88
C PHE A 231 -11.30 14.81 15.15
N ASP A 232 -12.25 15.30 15.96
CA ASP A 232 -12.28 16.71 16.31
C ASP A 232 -11.17 17.03 17.33
N ALA A 233 -10.93 16.13 18.29
CA ALA A 233 -9.83 16.25 19.25
C ALA A 233 -8.46 16.28 18.56
N MET A 234 -8.24 15.49 17.52
CA MET A 234 -6.96 15.45 16.80
C MET A 234 -6.88 16.45 15.64
N GLY A 235 -7.93 17.24 15.37
CA GLY A 235 -7.97 18.13 14.21
C GLY A 235 -7.87 17.37 12.87
N LEU A 236 -8.53 16.22 12.79
CA LEU A 236 -8.50 15.33 11.63
C LEU A 236 -9.64 15.62 10.66
N HIS A 237 -9.25 15.77 9.41
CA HIS A 237 -10.10 16.15 8.29
C HIS A 237 -10.06 15.10 7.18
N ASP A 238 -10.89 15.33 6.15
CA ASP A 238 -10.87 14.54 4.91
C ASP A 238 -10.94 13.02 5.14
N ARG A 239 -11.85 12.61 6.04
CA ARG A 239 -12.02 11.20 6.44
C ARG A 239 -12.38 10.33 5.24
N VAL A 240 -11.59 9.28 5.03
CA VAL A 240 -11.79 8.28 3.99
C VAL A 240 -11.89 6.91 4.64
N PRO A 241 -12.99 6.17 4.45
CA PRO A 241 -13.13 4.82 4.99
C PRO A 241 -12.14 3.86 4.31
N CYS A 242 -11.52 2.98 5.08
CA CYS A 242 -10.47 2.09 4.59
C CYS A 242 -10.49 0.69 5.25
N THR A 243 -9.84 -0.27 4.60
CA THR A 243 -9.47 -1.59 5.18
C THR A 243 -8.22 -1.45 6.05
N ILE A 244 -7.86 -2.49 6.81
CA ILE A 244 -6.59 -2.48 7.57
C ILE A 244 -5.40 -2.37 6.61
N SER A 245 -5.42 -3.15 5.53
CA SER A 245 -4.35 -3.12 4.51
C SER A 245 -4.15 -1.74 3.89
N MET A 246 -5.25 -1.03 3.61
CA MET A 246 -5.21 0.38 3.17
C MET A 246 -4.58 1.29 4.21
N GLY A 247 -5.01 1.16 5.46
CA GLY A 247 -4.50 1.93 6.59
C GLY A 247 -2.99 1.82 6.71
N LEU A 248 -2.51 0.58 6.87
CA LEU A 248 -1.10 0.26 7.06
C LEU A 248 -0.25 0.71 5.86
N SER A 249 -0.71 0.44 4.64
CA SER A 249 0.00 0.86 3.43
C SER A 249 0.10 2.38 3.30
N ALA A 250 -0.83 3.13 3.88
CA ALA A 250 -0.82 4.59 3.85
C ALA A 250 0.11 5.21 4.91
N MET A 251 0.52 4.45 5.93
CA MET A 251 1.45 4.87 6.98
C MET A 251 2.89 4.99 6.47
N GLU A 252 3.31 4.17 5.50
CA GLU A 252 4.67 4.21 4.94
C GLU A 252 5.07 5.61 4.39
N ASN A 253 4.09 6.45 4.07
CA ASN A 253 4.28 7.81 3.56
C ASN A 253 3.22 8.73 4.16
N ASP A 254 3.23 8.83 5.48
CA ASP A 254 2.23 9.58 6.24
C ASP A 254 2.46 11.11 6.27
N THR A 255 3.51 11.62 5.62
CA THR A 255 3.90 13.04 5.72
C THR A 255 3.93 13.73 4.35
N THR A 256 3.43 14.96 4.29
CA THR A 256 3.56 15.83 3.12
C THR A 256 3.74 17.30 3.50
N VAL A 257 4.35 18.08 2.61
CA VAL A 257 4.56 19.53 2.80
C VAL A 257 3.67 20.29 1.83
N VAL A 258 2.77 21.10 2.39
CA VAL A 258 1.84 21.95 1.65
C VAL A 258 2.32 23.39 1.74
N THR A 259 2.23 24.11 0.63
CA THR A 259 2.58 25.53 0.58
C THR A 259 1.32 26.35 0.35
N ASP A 260 0.99 27.23 1.31
CA ASP A 260 -0.14 28.15 1.20
C ASP A 260 0.13 29.21 0.10
N PRO A 261 -0.90 29.91 -0.41
CA PRO A 261 -0.74 30.90 -1.50
C PRO A 261 0.23 32.04 -1.21
N ASP A 262 0.49 32.32 0.07
CA ASP A 262 1.44 33.34 0.53
C ASP A 262 2.89 32.82 0.62
N GLY A 263 3.12 31.53 0.31
CA GLY A 263 4.42 30.88 0.36
C GLY A 263 4.74 30.19 1.69
N THR A 264 3.85 30.25 2.68
CA THR A 264 4.04 29.60 3.99
C THR A 264 3.96 28.09 3.84
N LYS A 265 4.97 27.36 4.35
CA LYS A 265 5.00 25.90 4.31
C LYS A 265 4.45 25.30 5.58
N HIS A 266 3.63 24.26 5.42
CA HIS A 266 3.04 23.51 6.51
C HIS A 266 3.19 22.02 6.27
N THR A 267 3.51 21.29 7.34
CA THR A 267 3.49 19.83 7.32
C THR A 267 2.07 19.35 7.59
N ALA A 268 1.59 18.42 6.78
CA ALA A 268 0.35 17.68 7.02
C ALA A 268 0.69 16.20 7.21
N PHE A 269 0.00 15.58 8.16
CA PHE A 269 0.18 14.17 8.49
C PHE A 269 -1.10 13.41 8.15
N ARG A 270 -0.93 12.18 7.69
CA ARG A 270 -2.00 11.21 7.51
C ARG A 270 -2.07 10.34 8.76
N VAL A 271 -3.28 10.14 9.25
CA VAL A 271 -3.57 9.32 10.42
C VAL A 271 -4.46 8.15 9.99
N PHE A 272 -4.09 6.95 10.41
CA PHE A 272 -4.88 5.75 10.24
C PHE A 272 -5.55 5.37 11.56
N VAL A 273 -6.87 5.23 11.55
CA VAL A 273 -7.68 4.69 12.65
C VAL A 273 -8.18 3.31 12.21
N THR A 274 -7.89 2.26 12.96
CA THR A 274 -8.30 0.89 12.61
C THR A 274 -9.82 0.73 12.62
N PRO A 275 -10.38 -0.34 12.03
CA PRO A 275 -11.66 -0.88 12.46
C PRO A 275 -11.68 -1.15 13.97
N GLU A 276 -12.86 -1.44 14.52
CA GLU A 276 -12.93 -1.89 15.91
C GLU A 276 -12.34 -3.31 16.02
N LEU A 277 -11.39 -3.49 16.92
CA LEU A 277 -10.67 -4.72 17.25
C LEU A 277 -10.93 -5.00 18.74
N ASP A 278 -11.69 -6.05 19.05
CA ASP A 278 -12.06 -6.43 20.42
C ASP A 278 -12.57 -5.27 21.29
N GLY A 279 -13.35 -4.36 20.68
CA GLY A 279 -13.96 -3.21 21.35
C GLY A 279 -13.09 -1.94 21.37
N TRP A 280 -11.89 -1.96 20.78
CA TRP A 280 -10.96 -0.84 20.72
C TRP A 280 -10.67 -0.40 19.29
N ARG A 281 -10.25 0.84 19.10
CA ARG A 281 -9.65 1.32 17.85
C ARG A 281 -8.25 1.80 18.14
N LEU A 282 -7.30 1.30 17.35
CA LEU A 282 -5.93 1.77 17.37
C LEU A 282 -5.80 2.96 16.40
N ILE A 283 -4.98 3.92 16.78
CA ILE A 283 -4.66 5.09 15.96
C ILE A 283 -3.17 5.12 15.71
N TYR A 284 -2.83 5.12 14.43
CA TYR A 284 -1.47 5.20 13.93
C TYR A 284 -1.23 6.55 13.27
N ALA A 285 -0.22 7.25 13.76
CA ALA A 285 0.30 8.49 13.20
C ALA A 285 1.83 8.41 13.36
N ASP A 286 2.45 7.62 12.49
CA ASP A 286 3.79 7.05 12.69
C ASP A 286 4.88 8.11 12.87
N THR A 287 4.97 9.05 11.92
CA THR A 287 5.94 10.15 12.00
C THR A 287 5.68 11.06 13.22
N PRO A 288 4.47 11.63 13.42
CA PRO A 288 4.30 12.60 14.49
C PRO A 288 4.36 11.99 15.91
N LEU A 289 3.97 10.73 16.08
CA LEU A 289 4.13 10.01 17.36
C LEU A 289 5.57 9.54 17.54
N GLY A 290 6.17 8.86 16.55
CA GLY A 290 7.53 8.32 16.67
C GLY A 290 8.60 9.40 16.88
N GLU A 291 8.44 10.57 16.26
CA GLU A 291 9.32 11.72 16.47
C GLU A 291 8.94 12.59 17.69
N MET A 292 7.89 12.22 18.45
CA MET A 292 7.36 12.98 19.59
C MET A 292 7.08 14.46 19.26
N THR A 293 6.60 14.72 18.03
CA THR A 293 6.27 16.10 17.61
C THR A 293 4.96 16.60 18.19
N TRP A 294 4.10 15.68 18.65
CA TRP A 294 2.88 15.99 19.37
C TRP A 294 3.11 15.93 20.87
N ASP A 295 2.46 16.85 21.59
CA ASP A 295 2.33 16.76 23.04
C ASP A 295 1.35 15.62 23.37
N VAL A 296 1.93 14.47 23.73
CA VAL A 296 1.17 13.23 23.94
C VAL A 296 0.28 13.33 25.18
N ASP A 297 0.72 14.03 26.23
CA ASP A 297 -0.08 14.18 27.45
C ASP A 297 -1.33 15.04 27.18
N ASP A 298 -1.16 16.20 26.52
CA ASP A 298 -2.31 17.03 26.10
C ASP A 298 -3.24 16.26 25.13
N LEU A 299 -2.66 15.51 24.19
CA LEU A 299 -3.43 14.71 23.25
C LEU A 299 -4.24 13.63 23.96
N LEU A 300 -3.68 12.92 24.94
CA LEU A 300 -4.37 11.90 25.73
C LEU A 300 -5.49 12.50 26.58
N ASP A 301 -5.26 13.65 27.21
CA ASP A 301 -6.30 14.34 27.97
C ASP A 301 -7.47 14.74 27.04
N ARG A 302 -7.19 15.33 25.87
CA ARG A 302 -8.24 15.69 24.91
C ARG A 302 -8.97 14.48 24.35
N LEU A 303 -8.26 13.40 24.04
CA LEU A 303 -8.85 12.15 23.54
C LEU A 303 -9.71 11.45 24.59
N SER A 304 -9.21 11.31 25.82
CA SER A 304 -9.95 10.66 26.90
C SER A 304 -11.18 11.47 27.32
N ALA A 305 -11.14 12.80 27.25
CA ALA A 305 -12.30 13.64 27.51
C ALA A 305 -13.48 13.38 26.55
N VAL A 306 -13.20 13.00 25.30
CA VAL A 306 -14.23 12.76 24.27
C VAL A 306 -14.53 11.27 24.05
N CYS A 307 -13.57 10.38 24.34
CA CYS A 307 -13.70 8.93 24.16
C CYS A 307 -13.92 8.16 25.48
N GLY A 308 -13.95 8.86 26.63
CA GLY A 308 -13.99 8.28 27.98
C GLY A 308 -12.63 7.77 28.46
N GLN A 309 -11.84 7.16 27.57
CA GLN A 309 -10.49 6.70 27.86
C GLN A 309 -9.61 6.83 26.61
N ALA A 310 -8.33 7.13 26.82
CA ALA A 310 -7.31 7.09 25.79
C ALA A 310 -6.01 6.51 26.36
N GLN A 311 -5.28 5.79 25.52
CA GLN A 311 -4.02 5.15 25.89
C GLN A 311 -2.98 5.47 24.82
N PHE A 312 -1.73 5.60 25.24
CA PHE A 312 -0.57 5.75 24.38
C PHE A 312 0.44 4.67 24.71
N PHE A 313 1.03 4.10 23.68
CA PHE A 313 2.04 3.07 23.76
C PHE A 313 3.14 3.42 22.78
N CYS A 314 4.40 3.34 23.20
CA CYS A 314 5.52 3.57 22.31
C CYS A 314 6.77 2.84 22.79
N GLN A 315 7.39 2.09 21.88
CA GLN A 315 8.66 1.43 22.05
C GLN A 315 9.56 1.63 20.84
N ASP A 316 10.87 1.71 21.07
CA ASP A 316 11.83 1.71 19.98
C ASP A 316 12.11 0.29 19.45
N VAL A 317 12.76 0.21 18.30
CA VAL A 317 13.06 -1.08 17.62
C VAL A 317 14.02 -1.99 18.40
N HIS A 318 14.66 -1.49 19.47
CA HIS A 318 15.52 -2.27 20.36
C HIS A 318 14.84 -2.55 21.71
N SER A 319 13.61 -2.06 21.92
CA SER A 319 12.91 -2.09 23.19
C SER A 319 13.71 -1.43 24.33
N ASP A 320 14.57 -0.47 23.97
CA ASP A 320 15.42 0.28 24.91
C ASP A 320 14.67 1.47 25.53
N SER A 321 13.62 1.96 24.86
CA SER A 321 12.72 2.99 25.36
C SER A 321 11.32 2.40 25.42
N MET A 322 10.72 2.37 26.60
CA MET A 322 9.37 1.83 26.83
C MET A 322 8.50 2.91 27.46
N ILE A 323 7.38 3.22 26.82
CA ILE A 323 6.48 4.27 27.25
C ILE A 323 5.04 3.75 27.13
N TRP A 324 4.29 3.85 28.22
CA TRP A 324 2.84 3.69 28.16
C TRP A 324 2.15 4.67 29.11
N SER A 325 1.00 5.20 28.68
CA SER A 325 0.24 6.19 29.43
C SER A 325 -1.25 5.99 29.21
N VAL A 326 -2.03 6.22 30.27
CA VAL A 326 -3.49 6.09 30.26
C VAL A 326 -4.09 7.36 30.83
N ALA A 327 -5.06 7.91 30.11
CA ALA A 327 -5.92 8.99 30.57
C ALA A 327 -7.38 8.54 30.55
N VAL A 328 -8.15 8.99 31.55
CA VAL A 328 -9.57 8.67 31.73
C VAL A 328 -10.32 9.96 32.00
N ASP A 329 -11.42 10.17 31.28
CA ASP A 329 -12.31 11.33 31.45
C ASP A 329 -11.59 12.69 31.41
N GLY A 330 -10.54 12.82 30.61
CA GLY A 330 -9.79 14.07 30.42
C GLY A 330 -8.69 14.32 31.45
N ALA A 331 -8.28 13.30 32.20
CA ALA A 331 -7.20 13.40 33.17
C ALA A 331 -6.24 12.20 33.12
N PRO A 332 -4.95 12.40 33.43
CA PRO A 332 -3.98 11.32 33.49
C PRO A 332 -4.31 10.36 34.64
N ARG A 333 -4.31 9.06 34.36
CA ARG A 333 -4.61 7.98 35.33
C ARG A 333 -3.36 7.27 35.80
N ARG A 334 -2.49 6.86 34.87
CA ARG A 334 -1.28 6.07 35.13
C ARG A 334 -0.33 6.18 33.95
N ARG A 335 0.97 6.28 34.21
CA ARG A 335 2.00 6.39 33.18
C ARG A 335 3.30 5.76 33.66
N TYR A 336 3.94 5.04 32.74
CA TYR A 336 5.34 4.64 32.80
C TYR A 336 6.08 5.28 31.64
N TRP A 337 7.21 5.92 31.92
CA TRP A 337 8.06 6.51 30.90
C TRP A 337 9.52 6.29 31.25
N ARG A 338 10.15 5.36 30.53
CA ARG A 338 11.56 5.01 30.76
C ARG A 338 12.46 6.24 30.56
N TYR A 339 13.41 6.43 31.49
CA TYR A 339 14.33 7.56 31.54
C TYR A 339 13.75 8.94 31.88
N GLU A 340 12.47 9.01 32.29
CA GLU A 340 11.94 10.23 32.88
C GLU A 340 12.14 10.26 34.40
N ASP A 341 12.04 11.44 35.01
CA ASP A 341 12.06 11.62 36.46
C ASP A 341 10.78 12.36 36.92
N PRO A 342 9.86 11.70 37.63
CA PRO A 342 9.82 10.25 37.90
C PRO A 342 9.37 9.44 36.67
N GLU A 343 9.82 8.18 36.57
CA GLU A 343 9.38 7.24 35.52
C GLU A 343 7.91 6.85 35.70
N TRP A 344 7.47 6.71 36.96
CA TRP A 344 6.12 6.33 37.33
C TRP A 344 5.30 7.54 37.78
N ARG A 345 4.11 7.70 37.18
CA ARG A 345 3.11 8.68 37.62
C ARG A 345 1.74 8.06 37.77
N GLY A 346 1.02 8.47 38.80
CA GLY A 346 -0.31 7.93 39.15
C GLY A 346 -0.23 6.64 39.98
N GLU A 347 -1.38 6.20 40.45
CA GLU A 347 -1.53 5.00 41.29
C GLU A 347 -1.53 3.72 40.44
N PRO A 348 -0.92 2.61 40.88
CA PRO A 348 -1.03 1.32 40.18
C PRO A 348 -2.49 0.91 39.94
N MET A 349 -2.72 0.16 38.87
CA MET A 349 -4.00 -0.48 38.56
C MET A 349 -4.07 -1.89 39.17
N ASP A 350 -5.27 -2.44 39.30
CA ASP A 350 -5.53 -3.72 40.00
C ASP A 350 -4.81 -4.93 39.38
N TRP A 351 -4.40 -4.83 38.12
CA TRP A 351 -3.70 -5.88 37.37
C TRP A 351 -2.18 -5.73 37.44
N GLU A 352 -1.65 -4.59 37.92
CA GLU A 352 -0.21 -4.37 38.06
C GLU A 352 0.33 -5.05 39.33
N GLU A 353 1.45 -5.77 39.21
CA GLU A 353 2.15 -6.34 40.36
C GLU A 353 3.18 -5.34 40.91
N PRO A 354 3.18 -5.05 42.22
CA PRO A 354 4.14 -4.10 42.80
C PRO A 354 5.57 -4.61 42.64
N LEU A 355 6.53 -3.70 42.46
CA LEU A 355 7.95 -4.05 42.26
C LEU A 355 8.53 -4.87 43.45
N THR A 356 7.94 -4.76 44.64
CA THR A 356 8.30 -5.55 45.82
C THR A 356 8.02 -7.05 45.66
N ALA A 357 7.29 -7.47 44.63
CA ALA A 357 7.10 -8.86 44.27
C ALA A 357 8.23 -9.44 43.42
N ASP A 358 9.16 -8.61 42.91
CA ASP A 358 10.32 -9.08 42.16
C ASP A 358 11.21 -9.97 43.04
N PRO A 359 11.56 -11.20 42.63
CA PRO A 359 12.55 -12.01 43.33
C PRO A 359 13.92 -11.35 43.51
N GLU A 360 14.25 -10.37 42.65
CA GLU A 360 15.49 -9.58 42.68
C GLU A 360 15.34 -8.24 43.43
N TYR A 361 14.17 -7.95 44.02
CA TYR A 361 13.93 -6.72 44.78
C TYR A 361 14.85 -6.60 46.00
N ASP A 362 15.59 -5.49 46.11
CA ASP A 362 16.40 -5.15 47.29
C ASP A 362 15.81 -3.93 48.04
N PRO A 363 15.27 -4.07 49.26
CA PRO A 363 14.71 -2.95 50.01
C PRO A 363 15.73 -1.85 50.37
N GLU A 364 17.04 -2.07 50.19
CA GLU A 364 18.07 -1.05 50.37
C GLU A 364 18.21 -0.11 49.15
N ASP A 365 17.72 -0.52 47.98
CA ASP A 365 17.73 0.29 46.77
C ASP A 365 16.63 1.36 46.78
N ALA A 366 16.94 2.49 46.13
CA ALA A 366 16.01 3.61 46.01
C ALA A 366 15.06 3.40 44.83
N TYR A 367 13.87 2.85 45.10
CA TYR A 367 12.80 2.72 44.12
C TYR A 367 11.74 3.81 44.25
N GLU A 368 11.05 4.09 43.16
CA GLU A 368 9.89 4.99 43.17
C GLU A 368 8.71 4.33 43.92
N PRO A 369 7.95 5.10 44.73
CA PRO A 369 6.97 4.56 45.68
C PRO A 369 5.79 3.79 45.03
N ASN A 370 5.55 4.01 43.74
CA ASN A 370 4.48 3.37 42.96
C ASN A 370 5.04 2.55 41.77
N ALA A 371 6.29 2.11 41.86
CA ALA A 371 6.90 1.25 40.84
C ALA A 371 6.27 -0.15 40.85
N THR A 372 6.08 -0.70 39.65
CA THR A 372 5.51 -2.04 39.43
C THR A 372 6.44 -2.83 38.51
N LEU A 373 6.14 -4.12 38.32
CA LEU A 373 6.84 -4.96 37.35
C LEU A 373 6.48 -4.60 35.90
N GLU A 374 5.44 -3.80 35.67
CA GLU A 374 4.89 -3.57 34.33
C GLU A 374 5.58 -2.42 33.58
N SER A 375 6.81 -2.66 33.15
CA SER A 375 7.54 -1.74 32.27
C SER A 375 7.36 -2.05 30.79
N ASP A 376 6.75 -3.19 30.44
CA ASP A 376 6.64 -3.66 29.06
C ASP A 376 5.41 -3.08 28.36
N VAL A 377 5.62 -2.52 27.17
CA VAL A 377 4.57 -1.82 26.42
C VAL A 377 3.50 -2.79 25.93
N ASN A 378 3.89 -3.98 25.47
CA ASN A 378 2.97 -4.96 24.89
C ASN A 378 2.15 -5.66 25.98
N SER A 379 2.76 -5.99 27.12
CA SER A 379 2.07 -6.52 28.31
C SER A 379 1.07 -5.51 28.89
N ALA A 380 1.46 -4.23 29.00
CA ALA A 380 0.54 -3.17 29.39
C ALA A 380 -0.63 -3.05 28.39
N ALA A 381 -0.37 -3.08 27.08
CA ALA A 381 -1.40 -3.02 26.05
C ALA A 381 -2.37 -4.22 26.09
N HIS A 382 -1.85 -5.43 26.33
CA HIS A 382 -2.65 -6.65 26.50
C HIS A 382 -3.63 -6.51 27.68
N SER A 383 -3.17 -5.91 28.78
CA SER A 383 -3.99 -5.72 29.99
C SER A 383 -5.00 -4.58 29.86
N LEU A 384 -4.67 -3.54 29.09
CA LEU A 384 -5.44 -2.30 29.02
C LEU A 384 -6.40 -2.20 27.83
N SER A 385 -6.04 -2.76 26.67
CA SER A 385 -6.83 -2.67 25.44
C SER A 385 -6.58 -3.81 24.46
N VAL A 386 -5.75 -3.58 23.44
CA VAL A 386 -5.39 -4.52 22.38
C VAL A 386 -3.89 -4.39 22.15
N GLU A 387 -3.20 -5.51 22.31
CA GLU A 387 -1.80 -5.65 21.92
C GLU A 387 -1.73 -5.87 20.38
N PRO A 388 -1.04 -5.00 19.62
CA PRO A 388 -1.08 -5.03 18.16
C PRO A 388 -0.57 -6.33 17.54
N THR A 389 0.41 -7.00 18.15
CA THR A 389 1.05 -8.17 17.52
C THR A 389 0.23 -9.46 17.64
N GLU A 390 -0.66 -9.53 18.63
CA GLU A 390 -1.63 -10.60 18.92
C GLU A 390 -2.89 -10.50 18.04
N VAL A 391 -3.07 -9.38 17.34
CA VAL A 391 -4.17 -9.21 16.38
C VAL A 391 -4.08 -10.31 15.31
N GLY A 392 -5.17 -11.07 15.18
CA GLY A 392 -5.18 -12.27 14.37
C GLY A 392 -6.57 -12.81 14.09
N SER A 393 -6.62 -14.09 13.68
CA SER A 393 -7.88 -14.78 13.33
C SER A 393 -8.91 -14.90 14.46
N THR A 394 -8.50 -14.70 15.72
CA THR A 394 -9.35 -14.75 16.91
C THR A 394 -9.88 -13.37 17.34
N THR A 395 -9.32 -12.29 16.79
CA THR A 395 -9.71 -10.92 17.11
C THR A 395 -11.07 -10.59 16.50
N THR A 396 -11.97 -10.04 17.30
CA THR A 396 -13.28 -9.59 16.82
C THR A 396 -13.11 -8.28 16.04
N LEU A 397 -13.26 -8.35 14.71
CA LEU A 397 -13.26 -7.17 13.85
C LEU A 397 -14.69 -6.65 13.63
N ARG A 398 -14.92 -5.35 13.79
CA ARG A 398 -16.18 -4.69 13.44
C ARG A 398 -16.00 -3.39 12.66
N GLY A 399 -16.84 -3.23 11.64
CA GLY A 399 -16.90 -2.00 10.86
C GLY A 399 -15.69 -1.86 9.94
N HIS A 400 -15.17 -0.65 9.81
CA HIS A 400 -14.04 -0.33 8.94
C HIS A 400 -13.13 0.73 9.59
N GLY A 401 -11.93 0.88 9.03
CA GLY A 401 -10.98 1.90 9.45
C GLY A 401 -11.20 3.24 8.75
N TRP A 402 -10.39 4.22 9.12
CA TRP A 402 -10.40 5.56 8.56
C TRP A 402 -8.98 6.05 8.28
N LEU A 403 -8.79 6.65 7.11
CA LEU A 403 -7.69 7.56 6.86
C LEU A 403 -8.19 8.99 7.04
N ALA A 404 -7.41 9.82 7.73
CA ALA A 404 -7.72 11.23 7.92
C ALA A 404 -6.43 12.07 7.88
N ILE A 405 -6.56 13.39 7.77
CA ILE A 405 -5.42 14.31 7.58
C ILE A 405 -5.49 15.44 8.59
N THR A 406 -4.35 15.83 9.17
CA THR A 406 -4.26 16.88 10.21
C THR A 406 -4.45 18.31 9.70
N ARG A 407 -4.66 18.49 8.39
CA ARG A 407 -4.86 19.80 7.77
C ARG A 407 -6.00 19.74 6.75
N PRO A 408 -7.00 20.64 6.83
CA PRO A 408 -8.15 20.58 5.97
C PRO A 408 -7.81 20.98 4.53
N GLY A 409 -8.42 20.29 3.56
CA GLY A 409 -8.34 20.67 2.15
C GLY A 409 -7.02 20.28 1.46
N VAL A 410 -6.14 19.55 2.15
CA VAL A 410 -4.93 18.97 1.58
C VAL A 410 -5.27 17.80 0.67
N GLY A 411 -6.22 16.97 1.09
CA GLY A 411 -6.63 15.78 0.35
C GLY A 411 -5.61 14.64 0.40
N HIS A 412 -6.07 13.42 0.15
CA HIS A 412 -5.20 12.23 0.27
C HIS A 412 -4.23 12.10 -0.92
N GLY A 413 -4.49 12.79 -2.03
CA GLY A 413 -3.61 12.77 -3.21
C GLY A 413 -2.28 13.54 -3.03
N ALA A 414 -2.15 14.36 -1.98
CA ALA A 414 -0.95 15.16 -1.73
C ALA A 414 0.21 14.39 -1.10
N PHE A 415 -0.04 13.20 -0.56
CA PHE A 415 0.98 12.36 0.06
C PHE A 415 1.60 11.44 -1.00
N THR A 416 2.92 11.24 -0.90
CA THR A 416 3.61 10.24 -1.69
C THR A 416 3.22 8.83 -1.22
N GLY A 417 3.63 7.80 -1.94
CA GLY A 417 3.38 6.41 -1.53
C GLY A 417 2.08 5.82 -2.04
N VAL A 418 2.06 4.48 -2.03
CA VAL A 418 1.01 3.65 -2.63
C VAL A 418 0.09 3.18 -1.51
N VAL A 419 -1.23 3.44 -1.59
CA VAL A 419 -2.22 2.97 -0.60
C VAL A 419 -2.96 1.72 -1.12
N ARG A 420 -2.49 0.50 -0.81
CA ARG A 420 -3.08 -0.81 -1.22
C ARG A 420 -4.54 -0.96 -0.78
N ILE A 421 -5.45 -1.61 -1.53
CA ILE A 421 -6.89 -1.75 -1.14
C ILE A 421 -7.33 -3.17 -0.80
#